data_AF-U2BZV3-F1
#
_entry.id   AF-U2BZV3-F1
#
_cell.length_a   1.000
_cell.length_b   1.000
_cell.length_c   1.000
_cell.angle_alpha   90.00
_cell.angle_beta   90.00
_cell.angle_gamma   90.00
#
_symmetry.space_group_name_H-M   'P 1'
#
loop_
_entity.id
_entity.type
_entity.pdbx_description
1 polymer ?
#
loop_
_entity_poly.entity_id
_entity_poly.type
_entity_poly.pdbx_seq_one_letter_code
_entity_poly.pdbx_strand_id
1 'polypeptide(L)'
;MKSFLYQGQYYDFETKLAYNRFSYYNPETGAYISQDPIGLAGENPTLYGYVKDSNWWVDRFGLDCDKAVSQLPKLKGKNITYIQKQLEKNDFILKNPTNERNQRWVHEDGSEVQIHKYGAVETTSFREANNAHIHKSVGKHGKTGSIELADNGVTIVTFNSSDAHIGIKNPKDFEEKIGRSNGT
;
A
#
# COMPACT_ATOMS: atom_id res chain seq x y z
N MET A 1 23.81 -33.74 3.70
CA MET A 1 23.41 -32.45 3.10
C MET A 1 21.93 -32.54 2.77
N LYS A 2 21.13 -31.54 3.16
CA LYS A 2 19.68 -31.52 2.93
C LYS A 2 19.43 -30.66 1.68
N SER A 3 19.02 -31.28 0.58
CA SER A 3 18.66 -30.57 -0.66
C SER A 3 17.32 -29.87 -0.46
N PHE A 4 17.29 -28.54 -0.66
CA PHE A 4 16.07 -27.74 -0.63
C PHE A 4 15.42 -27.81 -2.02
N LEU A 5 14.46 -28.71 -2.18
CA LEU A 5 13.62 -28.75 -3.38
C LEU A 5 12.39 -27.86 -3.13
N TYR A 6 12.06 -27.03 -4.11
CA TYR A 6 10.81 -26.27 -4.10
C TYR A 6 9.63 -27.17 -4.51
N GLN A 7 8.42 -26.81 -4.07
CA GLN A 7 7.20 -27.58 -4.37
C GLN A 7 7.06 -27.83 -5.89
N GLY A 8 6.91 -29.10 -6.27
CA GLY A 8 6.72 -29.53 -7.67
C GLY A 8 7.97 -30.07 -8.38
N GLN A 9 9.14 -30.12 -7.71
CA GLN A 9 10.38 -30.66 -8.28
C GLN A 9 10.57 -32.15 -7.98
N TYR A 10 10.96 -32.93 -9.00
CA TYR A 10 11.33 -34.35 -8.84
C TYR A 10 12.86 -34.49 -8.87
N TYR A 11 13.45 -35.16 -7.89
CA TYR A 11 14.91 -35.33 -7.79
C TYR A 11 15.35 -36.67 -8.34
N ASP A 12 16.24 -36.65 -9.32
CA ASP A 12 16.87 -37.84 -9.88
C ASP A 12 18.20 -38.12 -9.18
N PHE A 13 18.27 -39.27 -8.50
CA PHE A 13 19.43 -39.67 -7.70
C PHE A 13 20.62 -40.17 -8.54
N GLU A 14 20.40 -40.61 -9.78
CA GLU A 14 21.50 -41.07 -10.64
C GLU A 14 22.27 -39.89 -11.24
N THR A 15 21.57 -38.81 -11.59
CA THR A 15 22.16 -37.60 -12.21
C THR A 15 22.42 -36.47 -11.23
N LYS A 16 21.87 -36.55 -10.00
CA LYS A 16 21.87 -35.50 -8.96
C LYS A 16 21.17 -34.20 -9.39
N LEU A 17 20.29 -34.24 -10.37
CA LEU A 17 19.58 -33.07 -10.91
C LEU A 17 18.12 -33.02 -10.42
N ALA A 18 17.57 -31.81 -10.33
CA ALA A 18 16.14 -31.60 -10.07
C ALA A 18 15.40 -31.31 -11.38
N TYR A 19 14.32 -32.06 -11.63
CA TYR A 19 13.49 -31.94 -12.82
C TYR A 19 12.34 -30.96 -12.58
N ASN A 20 12.25 -29.94 -13.46
CA ASN A 20 11.22 -28.92 -13.43
C ASN A 20 10.61 -28.82 -14.84
N ARG A 21 9.60 -29.66 -15.11
CA ARG A 21 8.73 -29.81 -16.32
C ARG A 21 9.38 -29.73 -17.73
N PHE A 22 10.25 -28.77 -18.02
CA PHE A 22 10.95 -28.57 -19.30
C PHE A 22 12.45 -28.22 -19.20
N SER A 23 13.03 -28.10 -17.99
CA SER A 23 14.46 -27.78 -17.80
C SER A 23 15.10 -28.57 -16.66
N TYR A 24 16.42 -28.81 -16.78
CA TYR A 24 17.24 -29.45 -15.75
C TYR A 24 17.94 -28.39 -14.89
N TYR A 25 17.82 -28.52 -13.57
CA TYR A 25 18.43 -27.61 -12.59
C TYR A 25 19.60 -28.29 -11.87
N ASN A 26 20.75 -27.63 -11.80
CA ASN A 26 21.90 -28.09 -11.03
C ASN A 26 21.90 -27.41 -9.63
N PRO A 27 21.65 -28.17 -8.55
CA PRO A 27 21.58 -27.62 -7.20
C PRO A 27 22.94 -27.26 -6.59
N GLU A 28 24.06 -27.76 -7.14
CA GLU A 28 25.41 -27.41 -6.63
C GLU A 28 25.86 -26.03 -7.13
N THR A 29 25.44 -25.61 -8.33
CA THR A 29 25.83 -24.33 -8.94
C THR A 29 24.73 -23.27 -8.89
N GLY A 30 23.49 -23.65 -8.58
CA GLY A 30 22.35 -22.73 -8.49
C GLY A 30 21.84 -22.23 -9.85
N ALA A 31 22.11 -22.96 -10.94
CA ALA A 31 21.78 -22.54 -12.29
C ALA A 31 21.10 -23.66 -13.11
N TYR A 32 20.34 -23.26 -14.13
CA TYR A 32 19.79 -24.18 -15.14
C TYR A 32 20.88 -24.58 -16.14
N ILE A 33 20.89 -25.84 -16.56
CA ILE A 33 21.88 -26.36 -17.53
C ILE A 33 21.40 -26.25 -18.99
N SER A 34 20.17 -25.79 -19.22
CA SER A 34 19.61 -25.51 -20.54
C SER A 34 19.23 -24.02 -20.68
N GLN A 35 19.45 -23.46 -21.87
CA GLN A 35 19.12 -22.08 -22.20
C GLN A 35 17.58 -21.90 -22.31
N ASP A 36 17.04 -20.81 -21.76
CA ASP A 36 15.60 -20.52 -21.77
C ASP A 36 15.09 -20.30 -23.21
N PRO A 37 14.05 -21.02 -23.68
CA PRO A 37 13.50 -20.86 -25.03
C PRO A 37 12.86 -19.49 -25.32
N ILE A 38 12.62 -18.63 -24.32
CA ILE A 38 12.09 -17.25 -24.52
C ILE A 38 13.16 -16.24 -24.97
N GLY A 39 14.45 -16.57 -24.83
CA GLY A 39 15.55 -15.68 -25.23
C GLY A 39 15.50 -14.29 -24.58
N LEU A 40 15.90 -13.25 -25.32
CA LEU A 40 15.98 -11.86 -24.83
C LEU A 40 14.62 -11.18 -24.59
N ALA A 41 13.50 -11.84 -24.89
CA ALA A 41 12.16 -11.28 -24.67
C ALA A 41 11.74 -11.28 -23.18
N GLY A 42 12.52 -11.90 -22.29
CA GLY A 42 12.25 -11.97 -20.85
C GLY A 42 12.80 -10.81 -20.00
N GLU A 43 13.38 -9.76 -20.62
CA GLU A 43 13.99 -8.60 -19.94
C GLU A 43 15.00 -8.94 -18.81
N ASN A 44 15.58 -10.14 -18.82
CA ASN A 44 16.58 -10.58 -17.85
C ASN A 44 17.97 -10.68 -18.53
N PRO A 45 18.99 -9.90 -18.10
CA PRO A 45 20.31 -9.90 -18.74
C PRO A 45 21.11 -11.20 -18.50
N THR A 46 20.61 -12.13 -17.69
CA THR A 46 21.29 -13.39 -17.39
C THR A 46 20.57 -14.57 -18.05
N LEU A 47 21.05 -15.02 -19.21
CA LEU A 47 20.51 -16.20 -19.94
C LEU A 47 20.60 -17.53 -19.17
N TYR A 48 21.36 -17.55 -18.07
CA TYR A 48 21.52 -18.70 -17.16
C TYR A 48 21.15 -18.37 -15.70
N GLY A 49 20.64 -17.16 -15.46
CA GLY A 49 20.33 -16.68 -14.13
C GLY A 49 19.01 -17.26 -13.64
N TYR A 50 19.01 -17.76 -12.40
CA TYR A 50 17.76 -18.05 -11.72
C TYR A 50 16.94 -16.75 -11.60
N VAL A 51 15.62 -16.88 -11.74
CA VAL A 51 14.67 -15.77 -11.66
C VAL A 51 15.02 -14.89 -10.45
N LYS A 52 15.04 -13.57 -10.69
CA LYS A 52 15.22 -12.53 -9.67
C LYS A 52 14.51 -12.97 -8.38
N ASP A 53 15.26 -13.04 -7.29
CA ASP A 53 14.87 -13.63 -6.01
C ASP A 53 13.38 -13.43 -5.68
N SER A 54 12.60 -14.51 -5.75
CA SER A 54 11.15 -14.48 -5.47
C SER A 54 10.84 -14.11 -4.01
N ASN A 55 11.87 -14.02 -3.14
CA ASN A 55 11.73 -13.67 -1.73
C ASN A 55 11.78 -12.18 -1.44
N TRP A 56 12.02 -11.31 -2.43
CA TRP A 56 12.08 -9.87 -2.10
C TRP A 56 10.72 -9.21 -1.88
N TRP A 57 9.63 -9.89 -2.26
CA TRP A 57 8.27 -9.41 -2.07
C TRP A 57 7.44 -10.52 -1.44
N VAL A 58 7.71 -10.81 -0.16
CA VAL A 58 6.72 -11.49 0.67
C VAL A 58 5.65 -10.45 1.01
N ASP A 59 4.55 -10.43 0.26
CA ASP A 59 3.34 -9.71 0.67
C ASP A 59 2.72 -10.44 1.87
N ARG A 60 3.27 -10.16 3.05
CA ARG A 60 2.84 -10.75 4.32
C ARG A 60 1.40 -10.39 4.68
N PHE A 61 0.75 -9.46 3.97
CA PHE A 61 -0.56 -8.94 4.33
C PHE A 61 -1.61 -9.04 3.21
N GLY A 62 -1.25 -9.51 2.01
CA GLY A 62 -2.17 -9.53 0.86
C GLY A 62 -2.62 -8.13 0.46
N LEU A 63 -1.79 -7.12 0.74
CA LEU A 63 -2.05 -5.75 0.31
C LEU A 63 -1.56 -5.62 -1.12
N ASP A 64 -2.28 -6.30 -2.03
CA ASP A 64 -2.12 -6.09 -3.45
C ASP A 64 -2.09 -4.58 -3.71
N CYS A 65 -1.17 -4.15 -4.56
CA CYS A 65 -1.05 -2.77 -5.03
C CYS A 65 -2.33 -2.25 -5.72
N ASP A 66 -3.39 -3.05 -5.77
CA ASP A 66 -4.71 -2.79 -6.35
C ASP A 66 -5.76 -2.26 -5.37
N LYS A 67 -5.45 -2.06 -4.08
CA LYS A 67 -6.43 -1.46 -3.15
C LYS A 67 -6.86 -0.07 -3.63
N ALA A 68 -8.15 0.26 -3.52
CA ALA A 68 -8.66 1.54 -4.01
C ALA A 68 -7.93 2.77 -3.41
N VAL A 69 -7.44 2.68 -2.17
CA VAL A 69 -6.62 3.76 -1.55
C VAL A 69 -5.26 3.98 -2.21
N SER A 70 -4.63 2.96 -2.81
CA SER A 70 -3.35 3.09 -3.53
C SER A 70 -3.52 3.77 -4.88
N GLN A 71 -4.70 3.65 -5.48
CA GLN A 71 -5.06 4.25 -6.76
C GLN A 71 -5.46 5.73 -6.64
N LEU A 72 -5.75 6.21 -5.43
CA LEU A 72 -6.04 7.61 -5.20
C LEU A 72 -4.79 8.47 -5.47
N PRO A 73 -4.95 9.64 -6.11
CA PRO A 73 -3.85 10.59 -6.24
C PRO A 73 -3.36 11.04 -4.87
N LYS A 74 -2.17 11.68 -4.84
CA LYS A 74 -1.72 12.43 -3.67
C LYS A 74 -2.74 13.50 -3.30
N LEU A 75 -3.23 13.45 -2.06
CA LEU A 75 -4.28 14.31 -1.53
C LEU A 75 -3.71 15.40 -0.60
N LYS A 76 -2.44 15.28 -0.19
CA LYS A 76 -1.77 16.30 0.63
C LYS A 76 -1.91 17.70 -0.01
N GLY A 77 -2.31 18.67 0.79
CA GLY A 77 -2.50 20.08 0.40
C GLY A 77 -3.69 20.35 -0.54
N LYS A 78 -4.48 19.33 -0.93
CA LYS A 78 -5.67 19.53 -1.77
C LYS A 78 -6.83 20.08 -0.94
N ASN A 79 -7.80 20.67 -1.62
CA ASN A 79 -9.03 21.13 -0.96
C ASN A 79 -10.06 19.98 -0.83
N ILE A 80 -10.97 20.10 0.13
CA ILE A 80 -11.98 19.07 0.42
C ILE A 80 -12.85 18.76 -0.80
N THR A 81 -13.29 19.76 -1.56
CA THR A 81 -14.13 19.55 -2.75
C THR A 81 -13.44 18.69 -3.81
N TYR A 82 -12.14 18.91 -4.04
CA TYR A 82 -11.33 18.07 -4.93
C TYR A 82 -11.24 16.64 -4.39
N ILE A 83 -10.97 16.49 -3.10
CA ILE A 83 -10.84 15.18 -2.45
C ILE A 83 -12.14 14.39 -2.57
N GLN A 84 -13.28 14.99 -2.23
CA GLN A 84 -14.60 14.35 -2.34
C GLN A 84 -14.87 13.87 -3.77
N LYS A 85 -14.59 14.71 -4.78
CA LYS A 85 -14.72 14.32 -6.19
C LYS A 85 -13.82 13.14 -6.57
N GLN A 86 -12.61 13.06 -6.04
CA GLN A 86 -11.74 11.89 -6.29
C GLN A 86 -12.29 10.64 -5.60
N LEU A 87 -12.81 10.76 -4.39
CA LEU A 87 -13.38 9.62 -3.66
C LEU A 87 -14.62 9.08 -4.39
N GLU A 88 -15.53 9.95 -4.80
CA GLU A 88 -16.70 9.58 -5.61
C GLU A 88 -16.30 8.95 -6.95
N LYS A 89 -15.29 9.49 -7.63
CA LYS A 89 -14.78 8.95 -8.90
C LYS A 89 -14.16 7.55 -8.76
N ASN A 90 -13.65 7.21 -7.58
CA ASN A 90 -13.01 5.92 -7.29
C ASN A 90 -13.92 5.06 -6.39
N ASP A 91 -15.24 5.21 -6.52
CA ASP A 91 -16.26 4.35 -5.91
C ASP A 91 -16.23 4.27 -4.37
N PHE A 92 -15.67 5.27 -3.70
CA PHE A 92 -15.80 5.39 -2.25
C PHE A 92 -17.18 5.93 -1.87
N ILE A 93 -17.78 5.31 -0.86
CA ILE A 93 -19.11 5.63 -0.37
C ILE A 93 -19.03 6.34 0.98
N LEU A 94 -19.68 7.50 1.09
CA LEU A 94 -19.83 8.23 2.36
C LEU A 94 -20.75 7.45 3.31
N LYS A 95 -20.21 7.00 4.45
CA LYS A 95 -20.94 6.18 5.43
C LYS A 95 -21.62 6.98 6.55
N ASN A 96 -21.28 8.25 6.72
CA ASN A 96 -21.79 9.11 7.80
C ASN A 96 -22.30 10.47 7.27
N PRO A 97 -23.30 10.49 6.39
CA PRO A 97 -23.74 11.71 5.69
C PRO A 97 -24.26 12.82 6.62
N THR A 98 -24.73 12.46 7.82
CA THR A 98 -25.24 13.42 8.81
C THR A 98 -24.15 14.10 9.64
N ASN A 99 -22.88 13.64 9.57
CA ASN A 99 -21.78 14.26 10.29
C ASN A 99 -21.12 15.33 9.42
N GLU A 100 -21.43 16.59 9.70
CA GLU A 100 -20.93 17.71 8.91
C GLU A 100 -19.44 18.01 9.15
N ARG A 101 -18.92 17.63 10.34
CA ARG A 101 -17.54 17.90 10.78
C ARG A 101 -16.54 16.90 10.20
N ASN A 102 -16.81 15.61 10.33
CA ASN A 102 -15.91 14.52 9.94
C ASN A 102 -16.61 13.61 8.94
N GLN A 103 -15.93 13.28 7.85
CA GLN A 103 -16.48 12.36 6.84
C GLN A 103 -15.71 11.05 6.84
N ARG A 104 -16.44 9.95 6.62
CA ARG A 104 -15.92 8.60 6.52
C ARG A 104 -16.34 8.01 5.19
N TRP A 105 -15.35 7.82 4.32
CA TRP A 105 -15.50 7.31 2.97
C TRP A 105 -14.93 5.90 2.91
N VAL A 106 -15.71 4.94 2.42
CA VAL A 106 -15.34 3.51 2.44
C VAL A 106 -15.58 2.91 1.07
N HIS A 107 -14.60 2.16 0.57
CA HIS A 107 -14.71 1.36 -0.64
C HIS A 107 -15.00 -0.11 -0.28
N GLU A 108 -15.56 -0.88 -1.21
CA GLU A 108 -16.00 -2.27 -0.99
C GLU A 108 -14.86 -3.20 -0.57
N ASP A 109 -13.66 -2.96 -1.11
CA ASP A 109 -12.44 -3.73 -0.81
C ASP A 109 -11.86 -3.51 0.60
N GLY A 110 -12.52 -2.70 1.43
CA GLY A 110 -12.11 -2.37 2.80
C GLY A 110 -11.19 -1.15 2.92
N SER A 111 -10.90 -0.46 1.80
CA SER A 111 -10.18 0.81 1.82
C SER A 111 -11.03 1.91 2.46
N GLU A 112 -10.43 2.76 3.29
CA GLU A 112 -11.12 3.84 4.00
C GLU A 112 -10.33 5.14 3.94
N VAL A 113 -11.04 6.26 3.72
CA VAL A 113 -10.53 7.62 3.86
C VAL A 113 -11.38 8.37 4.87
N GLN A 114 -10.76 8.83 5.95
CA GLN A 114 -11.41 9.73 6.92
C GLN A 114 -10.96 11.17 6.69
N ILE A 115 -11.90 12.10 6.63
CA ILE A 115 -11.66 13.53 6.44
C ILE A 115 -12.03 14.27 7.73
N HIS A 116 -11.04 14.88 8.36
CA HIS A 116 -11.21 15.73 9.54
C HIS A 116 -11.12 17.19 9.08
N LYS A 117 -12.27 17.77 8.68
CA LYS A 117 -12.30 19.10 8.02
C LYS A 117 -11.78 20.24 8.89
N TYR A 118 -11.94 20.12 10.20
CA TYR A 118 -11.64 21.18 11.17
C TYR A 118 -10.61 20.73 12.22
N GLY A 119 -9.90 19.63 11.96
CA GLY A 119 -8.94 19.04 12.89
C GLY A 119 -9.54 18.62 14.24
N ALA A 120 -8.64 18.37 15.19
CA ALA A 120 -8.97 18.02 16.56
C ALA A 120 -9.77 19.14 17.26
N VAL A 121 -10.72 18.73 18.11
CA VAL A 121 -11.54 19.66 18.91
C VAL A 121 -10.66 20.38 19.93
N GLU A 122 -9.80 19.62 20.59
CA GLU A 122 -8.80 20.12 21.54
C GLU A 122 -7.41 20.06 20.90
N THR A 123 -6.54 20.98 21.28
CA THR A 123 -5.16 20.99 20.79
C THR A 123 -4.39 19.79 21.30
N THR A 124 -3.79 19.06 20.38
CA THR A 124 -2.90 17.92 20.66
C THR A 124 -1.45 18.30 20.38
N SER A 125 -0.51 17.46 20.84
CA SER A 125 0.92 17.58 20.51
C SER A 125 1.20 17.38 19.02
N PHE A 126 0.29 16.75 18.27
CA PHE A 126 0.43 16.48 16.84
C PHE A 126 -0.04 17.69 16.03
N ARG A 127 0.92 18.44 15.47
CA ARG A 127 0.65 19.68 14.74
C ARG A 127 -0.33 19.50 13.57
N GLU A 128 -0.20 18.39 12.84
CA GLU A 128 -1.05 18.09 11.67
C GLU A 128 -2.48 17.70 12.07
N ALA A 129 -2.66 17.07 13.24
CA ALA A 129 -3.97 16.72 13.79
C ALA A 129 -4.83 17.95 14.13
N ASN A 130 -4.18 19.07 14.47
CA ASN A 130 -4.84 20.31 14.89
C ASN A 130 -5.44 21.12 13.72
N ASN A 131 -5.12 20.74 12.47
CA ASN A 131 -5.59 21.38 11.25
C ASN A 131 -6.45 20.42 10.42
N ALA A 132 -6.99 20.89 9.29
CA ALA A 132 -7.67 20.01 8.36
C ALA A 132 -6.71 18.93 7.84
N HIS A 133 -7.10 17.68 8.00
CA HIS A 133 -6.30 16.53 7.57
C HIS A 133 -7.20 15.38 7.16
N ILE A 134 -6.58 14.39 6.53
CA ILE A 134 -7.21 13.11 6.23
C ILE A 134 -6.34 11.97 6.75
N HIS A 135 -6.94 10.79 6.80
CA HIS A 135 -6.27 9.51 6.97
C HIS A 135 -6.62 8.61 5.79
N LYS A 136 -5.64 7.86 5.29
CA LYS A 136 -5.84 6.77 4.32
C LYS A 136 -5.57 5.47 5.07
N SER A 137 -6.45 4.48 4.94
CA SER A 137 -6.31 3.23 5.69
C SER A 137 -6.89 2.03 4.96
N VAL A 138 -6.42 0.84 5.32
CA VAL A 138 -7.12 -0.42 5.05
C VAL A 138 -7.72 -0.90 6.35
N GLY A 139 -9.03 -1.16 6.34
CA GLY A 139 -9.81 -1.33 7.56
C GLY A 139 -10.25 0.01 8.16
N LYS A 140 -11.03 -0.06 9.24
CA LYS A 140 -11.63 1.14 9.84
C LYS A 140 -10.58 1.92 10.64
N HIS A 141 -10.32 3.16 10.25
CA HIS A 141 -9.32 4.02 10.89
C HIS A 141 -9.53 4.11 12.41
N GLY A 142 -8.43 3.98 13.16
CA GLY A 142 -8.40 4.01 14.62
C GLY A 142 -9.00 2.78 15.32
N LYS A 143 -9.22 1.67 14.60
CA LYS A 143 -9.62 0.38 15.19
C LYS A 143 -8.49 -0.64 15.13
N THR A 144 -8.47 -1.53 16.11
CA THR A 144 -7.51 -2.64 16.14
C THR A 144 -7.56 -3.42 14.84
N GLY A 145 -6.41 -3.56 14.18
CA GLY A 145 -6.28 -4.22 12.89
C GLY A 145 -6.39 -3.29 11.67
N SER A 146 -6.60 -1.98 11.84
CA SER A 146 -6.43 -1.03 10.73
C SER A 146 -4.97 -0.81 10.41
N ILE A 147 -4.71 -0.55 9.13
CA ILE A 147 -3.38 -0.22 8.62
C ILE A 147 -3.47 1.21 8.10
N GLU A 148 -2.73 2.13 8.72
CA GLU A 148 -2.72 3.53 8.33
C GLU A 148 -1.60 3.77 7.31
N LEU A 149 -1.94 4.46 6.23
CA LEU A 149 -1.14 4.59 5.03
C LEU A 149 -0.70 6.05 4.81
N ALA A 150 0.45 6.22 4.19
CA ALA A 150 0.95 7.51 3.75
C ALA A 150 0.10 8.05 2.59
N ASP A 151 0.36 9.29 2.17
CA ASP A 151 -0.40 9.93 1.10
C ASP A 151 -0.30 9.20 -0.25
N ASN A 152 0.73 8.37 -0.47
CA ASN A 152 0.81 7.50 -1.66
C ASN A 152 -0.15 6.31 -1.62
N GLY A 153 -0.85 6.05 -0.50
CA GLY A 153 -1.77 4.93 -0.35
C GLY A 153 -1.11 3.55 -0.36
N VAL A 154 0.22 3.46 -0.26
CA VAL A 154 0.99 2.21 -0.33
C VAL A 154 1.90 2.05 0.89
N THR A 155 2.58 3.11 1.30
CA THR A 155 3.52 3.03 2.42
C THR A 155 2.76 2.97 3.73
N ILE A 156 2.94 1.89 4.49
CA ILE A 156 2.42 1.78 5.86
C ILE A 156 3.15 2.78 6.74
N VAL A 157 2.40 3.68 7.38
CA VAL A 157 2.97 4.67 8.32
C VAL A 157 3.02 4.06 9.71
N THR A 158 1.91 3.47 10.14
CA THR A 158 1.68 3.04 11.52
C THR A 158 0.43 2.18 11.60
N PHE A 159 0.26 1.50 12.73
CA PHE A 159 -1.00 0.86 13.11
C PHE A 159 -1.78 1.71 14.12
N ASN A 160 -1.27 2.90 14.46
CA ASN A 160 -1.89 3.88 15.35
C ASN A 160 -2.28 5.15 14.57
N SER A 161 -3.57 5.45 14.49
CA SER A 161 -4.13 6.62 13.79
C SER A 161 -3.44 7.97 14.08
N SER A 162 -2.88 8.15 15.27
CA SER A 162 -2.31 9.43 15.73
C SER A 162 -1.03 9.86 15.00
N ASP A 163 -0.38 8.98 14.23
CA ASP A 163 0.87 9.32 13.53
C ASP A 163 0.66 9.47 12.01
N ALA A 164 -0.54 9.18 11.47
CA ALA A 164 -0.82 9.08 10.04
C ALA A 164 -1.57 10.28 9.43
N HIS A 165 -1.22 11.49 9.85
CA HIS A 165 -1.93 12.69 9.41
C HIS A 165 -1.49 13.15 8.02
N ILE A 166 -2.42 13.19 7.06
CA ILE A 166 -2.18 13.79 5.74
C ILE A 166 -2.84 15.17 5.71
N GLY A 167 -2.04 16.21 5.87
CA GLY A 167 -2.53 17.60 5.89
C GLY A 167 -3.19 18.01 4.58
N ILE A 168 -4.34 18.68 4.67
CA ILE A 168 -5.10 19.21 3.53
C ILE A 168 -5.36 20.71 3.70
N LYS A 169 -5.86 21.37 2.66
CA LYS A 169 -6.22 22.78 2.75
C LYS A 169 -7.44 22.96 3.64
N ASN A 170 -7.36 23.89 4.59
CA ASN A 170 -8.46 24.25 5.46
C ASN A 170 -9.70 24.71 4.66
N PRO A 171 -10.93 24.36 5.12
CA PRO A 171 -12.17 24.93 4.60
C PRO A 171 -12.15 26.47 4.65
N LYS A 172 -12.85 27.15 3.73
CA LYS A 172 -12.89 28.63 3.70
C LYS A 172 -13.55 29.23 4.95
N ASP A 173 -14.51 28.50 5.50
CA ASP A 173 -15.25 28.80 6.74
C ASP A 173 -14.47 28.44 8.01
N PHE A 174 -13.30 27.80 7.88
CA PHE A 174 -12.36 27.61 8.98
C PHE A 174 -11.27 28.68 8.90
N GLU A 175 -11.36 29.68 9.78
CA GLU A 175 -10.29 30.67 9.93
C GLU A 175 -8.95 29.96 10.19
N GLU A 176 -7.91 30.29 9.43
CA GLU A 176 -6.55 29.92 9.77
C GLU A 176 -6.21 30.55 11.13
N LYS A 177 -6.27 29.76 12.21
CA LYS A 177 -5.83 30.23 13.52
C LYS A 177 -4.33 30.53 13.45
N ILE A 178 -3.97 31.80 13.63
CA ILE A 178 -2.59 32.30 13.70
C ILE A 178 -1.75 31.35 14.58
N GLY A 179 -0.67 30.80 14.03
CA GLY A 179 0.25 29.89 14.73
C GLY A 179 0.08 28.39 14.47
N ARG A 180 -0.87 27.96 13.63
CA ARG A 180 -0.97 26.56 13.18
C ARG A 180 -0.43 26.42 11.76
N SER A 181 0.76 25.83 11.59
CA SER A 181 1.34 25.61 10.26
C SER A 181 0.44 24.68 9.44
N ASN A 182 -0.10 25.18 8.33
CA ASN A 182 -0.75 24.37 7.31
C ASN A 182 0.21 23.27 6.83
N GLY A 183 -0.29 22.09 6.52
CA GLY A 183 0.49 21.11 5.76
C GLY A 183 0.83 21.72 4.41
N THR A 184 2.05 22.24 4.25
CA THR A 184 2.62 22.65 2.96
C THR A 184 2.91 21.43 2.09
#